data_AF-A0A7S3E0R3-F1
#
_entry.id   AF-A0A7S3E0R3-F1
#
_cell.length_a   1.000
_cell.length_b   1.000
_cell.length_c   1.000
_cell.angle_alpha   90.00
_cell.angle_beta   90.00
_cell.angle_gamma   90.00
#
_symmetry.space_group_name_H-M   'P 1'
#
loop_
_entity.id
_entity.type
_entity.pdbx_description
1 polymer ?
#
loop_
_entity_poly.entity_id
_entity_poly.type
_entity_poly.pdbx_seq_one_letter_code
_entity_poly.pdbx_strand_id
1 'polypeptide(L)'
;AVEPVYDYLTSFSGILPGDLESNRSTKHLTTLKRTYVKLRYLVDRGCTLVGHGLKKDFAMLNLVVPTAQVRDTAVLYRLSDEAAAKEGLRPRILSLKFLASWLLGTGSRFQNANDPLGHDSIEDARVALSLYVVYRKLQEKGELEKTIL
;
A
#
# COMPACT_ATOMS: atom_id res chain seq x y z
N ALA A 1 10.55 -6.39 26.86
CA ALA A 1 10.87 -4.95 26.92
C ALA A 1 10.44 -4.33 25.60
N VAL A 2 10.10 -3.03 25.58
CA VAL A 2 9.92 -2.30 24.31
C VAL A 2 11.31 -2.08 23.72
N GLU A 3 11.53 -2.48 22.47
CA GLU A 3 12.79 -2.22 21.80
C GLU A 3 12.92 -0.72 21.48
N PRO A 4 14.12 -0.13 21.65
CA PRO A 4 14.31 1.28 21.35
C PRO A 4 14.19 1.52 19.83
N VAL A 5 13.49 2.60 19.46
CA VAL A 5 13.41 3.03 18.06
C VAL A 5 14.72 3.72 17.69
N TYR A 6 15.45 3.14 16.73
CA TYR A 6 16.71 3.70 16.24
C TYR A 6 16.49 4.83 15.21
N ASP A 7 15.54 4.63 14.29
CA ASP A 7 15.14 5.62 13.28
C ASP A 7 13.63 5.50 13.03
N TYR A 8 12.94 6.64 13.02
CA TYR A 8 11.50 6.71 12.76
C TYR A 8 11.15 6.68 11.28
N LEU A 9 12.11 6.97 10.39
CA LEU A 9 11.91 7.06 8.94
C LEU A 9 10.71 7.97 8.59
N THR A 10 10.55 9.09 9.30
CA THR A 10 9.35 9.95 9.28
C THR A 10 8.92 10.34 7.87
N SER A 11 9.85 10.65 6.98
CA SER A 11 9.53 10.99 5.58
C SER A 11 8.79 9.88 4.83
N PHE A 12 8.97 8.61 5.22
CA PHE A 12 8.34 7.45 4.62
C PHE A 12 7.21 6.85 5.48
N SER A 13 7.28 6.99 6.80
CA SER A 13 6.36 6.35 7.75
C SER A 13 5.25 7.28 8.26
N GLY A 14 5.48 8.59 8.22
CA GLY A 14 4.64 9.60 8.88
C GLY A 14 4.68 9.53 10.42
N ILE A 15 5.57 8.72 11.00
CA ILE A 15 5.71 8.58 12.46
C ILE A 15 6.68 9.63 12.95
N LEU A 16 6.24 10.45 13.91
CA LEU A 16 7.04 11.50 14.54
C LEU A 16 7.58 11.05 15.91
N PRO A 17 8.70 11.63 16.38
CA PRO A 17 9.15 11.44 17.75
C PRO A 17 8.05 11.79 18.75
N GLY A 18 7.73 10.86 19.67
CA GLY A 18 6.64 10.99 20.64
C GLY A 18 5.31 10.34 20.22
N ASP A 19 5.12 9.98 18.94
CA ASP A 19 3.89 9.30 18.50
C ASP A 19 3.71 7.92 19.12
N LEU A 20 4.80 7.28 19.56
CA LEU A 20 4.80 5.96 20.19
C LEU A 20 4.87 6.02 21.74
N GLU A 21 4.88 7.22 22.31
CA GLU A 21 4.96 7.44 23.76
C GLU A 21 3.55 7.65 24.34
N SER A 22 3.11 6.80 25.28
CA SER A 22 1.74 6.81 25.80
C SER A 22 1.32 8.12 26.50
N ASN A 23 2.28 8.90 26.99
CA ASN A 23 2.06 10.17 27.67
C ASN A 23 2.05 11.39 26.74
N ARG A 24 2.51 11.26 25.48
CA ARG A 24 2.64 12.37 24.52
C ARG A 24 1.86 12.15 23.24
N SER A 25 1.61 10.91 22.86
CA SER A 25 0.96 10.58 21.61
C SER A 25 -0.47 11.10 21.57
N THR A 26 -0.82 11.70 20.44
CA THR A 26 -2.21 12.07 20.09
C THR A 26 -2.91 10.95 19.31
N LYS A 27 -2.19 9.86 19.00
CA LYS A 27 -2.68 8.73 18.21
C LYS A 27 -3.30 7.66 19.10
N HIS A 28 -4.14 6.81 18.53
CA HIS A 28 -4.67 5.64 19.22
C HIS A 28 -3.60 4.54 19.33
N LEU A 29 -2.77 4.63 20.36
CA LEU A 29 -1.76 3.62 20.64
C LEU A 29 -2.40 2.31 21.09
N THR A 30 -1.88 1.22 20.54
CA THR A 30 -2.33 -0.14 20.84
C THR A 30 -1.15 -1.10 20.80
N THR A 31 -1.35 -2.30 21.34
CA THR A 31 -0.34 -3.36 21.30
C THR A 31 -0.34 -4.07 19.95
N LEU A 32 0.82 -4.56 19.52
CA LEU A 32 0.97 -5.44 18.36
C LEU A 32 -0.01 -6.62 18.40
N LYS A 33 -0.18 -7.27 19.56
CA LYS A 33 -1.10 -8.41 19.74
C LYS A 33 -2.55 -8.07 19.38
N ARG A 34 -3.06 -6.93 19.86
CA ARG A 34 -4.42 -6.46 19.55
C ARG A 34 -4.59 -6.17 18.06
N THR A 35 -3.63 -5.51 17.43
CA THR A 35 -3.66 -5.23 15.99
C THR A 35 -3.63 -6.52 15.18
N TYR A 36 -2.75 -7.46 15.54
CA TYR A 36 -2.63 -8.77 14.90
C TYR A 36 -3.95 -9.54 14.96
N VAL A 37 -4.56 -9.65 16.14
CA VAL A 37 -5.83 -10.37 16.31
C VAL A 37 -6.95 -9.77 15.47
N LYS A 38 -7.02 -8.44 15.35
CA LYS A 38 -8.00 -7.77 14.48
C LYS A 38 -7.78 -8.15 13.01
N LEU A 39 -6.56 -8.04 12.52
CA LEU A 39 -6.24 -8.38 11.12
C LEU A 39 -6.47 -9.86 10.84
N ARG A 40 -6.04 -10.74 11.76
CA ARG A 40 -6.24 -12.18 11.64
C ARG A 40 -7.72 -12.55 11.59
N TYR A 41 -8.54 -11.94 12.43
CA TYR A 41 -9.98 -12.12 12.38
C TYR A 41 -10.56 -11.74 11.02
N LEU A 42 -10.16 -10.61 10.41
CA LEU A 42 -10.62 -10.24 9.07
C LEU A 42 -10.24 -11.28 8.01
N VAL A 43 -9.01 -11.80 8.08
CA VAL A 43 -8.55 -12.87 7.18
C VAL A 43 -9.38 -14.13 7.36
N ASP A 44 -9.57 -14.58 8.60
CA ASP A 44 -10.35 -15.79 8.93
C ASP A 44 -11.84 -15.65 8.52
N ARG A 45 -12.37 -14.43 8.47
CA ARG A 45 -13.73 -14.12 7.97
C ARG A 45 -13.84 -14.06 6.45
N GLY A 46 -12.75 -14.30 5.71
CA GLY A 46 -12.76 -14.27 4.25
C GLY A 46 -12.70 -12.87 3.64
N CYS A 47 -12.33 -11.83 4.41
CA CYS A 47 -12.22 -10.48 3.88
C CYS A 47 -11.12 -10.40 2.80
N THR A 48 -11.38 -9.63 1.75
CA THR A 48 -10.36 -9.33 0.73
C THR A 48 -9.60 -8.07 1.12
N LEU A 49 -8.27 -8.16 1.19
CA LEU A 49 -7.35 -7.08 1.52
C LEU A 49 -6.83 -6.44 0.23
N VAL A 50 -7.07 -5.14 0.09
CA VAL A 50 -6.64 -4.33 -1.05
C VAL A 50 -5.53 -3.38 -0.60
N GLY A 51 -4.49 -3.22 -1.42
CA GLY A 51 -3.35 -2.36 -1.08
C GLY A 51 -2.33 -2.24 -2.20
N HIS A 52 -1.12 -1.77 -1.88
CA HIS A 52 -0.03 -1.60 -2.83
C HIS A 52 1.29 -2.08 -2.23
N GLY A 53 1.84 -3.18 -2.73
CA GLY A 53 3.07 -3.79 -2.21
C GLY A 53 2.89 -4.60 -0.93
N LEU A 54 1.71 -5.20 -0.75
CA LEU A 54 1.25 -5.85 0.49
C LEU A 54 2.14 -6.99 0.98
N LYS A 55 2.95 -7.59 0.11
CA LYS A 55 3.87 -8.68 0.47
C LYS A 55 4.82 -8.29 1.62
N LYS A 56 5.36 -7.07 1.58
CA LYS A 56 6.27 -6.59 2.64
C LYS A 56 5.50 -6.30 3.93
N ASP A 57 4.32 -5.71 3.83
CA ASP A 57 3.48 -5.41 4.98
C ASP A 57 3.08 -6.67 5.74
N PHE A 58 2.64 -7.71 5.03
CA PHE A 58 2.28 -9.00 5.62
C PHE A 58 3.47 -9.71 6.26
N ALA A 59 4.66 -9.63 5.66
CA ALA A 59 5.87 -10.17 6.25
C ALA A 59 6.23 -9.44 7.56
N MET A 60 6.16 -8.10 7.57
CA MET A 60 6.42 -7.30 8.78
C MET A 60 5.40 -7.56 9.89
N LEU A 61 4.13 -7.79 9.54
CA LEU A 61 3.07 -8.13 10.49
C LEU A 61 3.07 -9.60 10.92
N ASN A 62 3.93 -10.44 10.33
CA ASN A 62 3.93 -11.89 10.50
C ASN A 62 2.55 -12.53 10.23
N LEU A 63 1.87 -12.06 9.19
CA LEU A 63 0.51 -12.45 8.85
C LEU A 63 0.48 -13.16 7.48
N VAL A 64 0.05 -14.42 7.45
CA VAL A 64 -0.16 -15.16 6.20
C VAL A 64 -1.59 -14.94 5.73
N VAL A 65 -1.75 -14.42 4.50
CA VAL A 65 -3.05 -14.16 3.87
C VAL A 65 -3.16 -15.00 2.61
N PRO A 66 -4.25 -15.77 2.42
CA PRO A 66 -4.47 -16.52 1.19
C PRO A 66 -4.46 -15.61 -0.05
N THR A 67 -3.80 -16.03 -1.13
CA THR A 67 -3.66 -15.23 -2.35
C THR A 67 -5.00 -14.80 -2.95
N ALA A 68 -6.03 -15.65 -2.83
CA ALA A 68 -7.39 -15.34 -3.26
C ALA A 68 -8.01 -14.12 -2.55
N GLN A 69 -7.55 -13.80 -1.34
CA GLN A 69 -7.99 -12.65 -0.54
C GLN A 69 -7.10 -11.43 -0.73
N VAL A 70 -6.07 -11.45 -1.59
CA VAL A 70 -5.16 -10.31 -1.79
C VAL A 70 -5.45 -9.64 -3.13
N ARG A 71 -5.60 -8.31 -3.11
CA ARG A 71 -5.68 -7.46 -4.31
C ARG A 71 -4.58 -6.40 -4.21
N ASP A 72 -3.39 -6.79 -4.64
CA ASP A 72 -2.21 -5.93 -4.60
C ASP A 72 -2.08 -5.13 -5.91
N THR A 73 -2.36 -3.83 -5.85
CA THR A 73 -2.28 -2.93 -7.01
C THR A 73 -0.87 -2.85 -7.60
N ALA A 74 0.20 -3.06 -6.83
CA ALA A 74 1.56 -3.10 -7.36
C ALA A 74 1.77 -4.28 -8.32
N VAL A 75 1.07 -5.40 -8.07
CA VAL A 75 1.09 -6.59 -8.91
C VAL A 75 0.07 -6.46 -10.04
N LEU A 76 -1.13 -5.95 -9.76
CA LEU A 76 -2.20 -5.84 -10.75
C LEU A 76 -1.86 -4.90 -11.91
N TYR A 77 -1.07 -3.85 -11.67
CA TYR A 77 -0.62 -2.91 -12.69
C TYR A 77 0.77 -3.25 -13.27
N ARG A 78 1.36 -4.38 -12.91
CA ARG A 78 2.62 -4.87 -13.50
C ARG A 78 2.30 -5.62 -14.78
N LEU A 79 2.98 -5.27 -15.87
CA LEU A 79 2.98 -6.06 -17.11
C LEU A 79 3.50 -7.48 -16.82
N SER A 80 2.86 -8.49 -17.40
CA SER A 80 3.42 -9.85 -17.34
C SER A 80 4.79 -9.87 -18.01
N ASP A 81 5.60 -10.87 -17.66
CA ASP A 81 6.96 -10.98 -18.19
C ASP A 81 6.91 -11.17 -19.72
N GLU A 82 5.90 -11.91 -20.21
CA GLU A 82 5.66 -12.13 -21.64
C GLU A 82 5.19 -10.86 -22.36
N ALA A 83 4.24 -10.12 -21.77
CA ALA A 83 3.72 -8.88 -22.34
C ALA A 83 4.80 -7.79 -22.37
N ALA A 84 5.59 -7.67 -21.30
CA ALA A 84 6.73 -6.76 -21.27
C ALA A 84 7.77 -7.13 -22.33
N ALA A 85 8.13 -8.41 -22.46
CA ALA A 85 9.10 -8.88 -23.46
C ALA A 85 8.64 -8.62 -24.90
N LYS A 86 7.34 -8.82 -25.19
CA LYS A 86 6.75 -8.53 -26.51
C LYS A 86 6.93 -7.07 -26.94
N GLU A 87 6.86 -6.16 -25.98
CA GLU A 87 6.99 -4.71 -26.21
C GLU A 87 8.45 -4.23 -26.03
N GLY A 88 9.42 -5.13 -25.86
CA GLY A 88 10.83 -4.80 -25.65
C GLY A 88 11.11 -4.12 -24.29
N LEU A 89 10.19 -4.24 -23.34
CA LEU A 89 10.25 -3.63 -22.01
C LEU A 89 10.71 -4.66 -20.95
N ARG A 90 11.16 -4.14 -19.81
CA ARG A 90 11.40 -4.95 -18.61
C ARG A 90 10.19 -4.87 -17.67
N PRO A 91 9.72 -5.98 -17.10
CA PRO A 91 8.62 -5.95 -16.16
C PRO A 91 9.07 -5.25 -14.87
N ARG A 92 8.36 -4.19 -14.49
CA ARG A 92 8.67 -3.36 -13.32
C ARG A 92 7.45 -3.14 -12.46
N ILE A 93 7.68 -2.94 -11.16
CA ILE A 93 6.64 -2.49 -10.24
C ILE A 93 6.56 -0.96 -10.34
N LEU A 94 5.35 -0.45 -10.59
CA LEU A 94 5.07 0.98 -10.61
C LEU A 94 4.79 1.47 -9.18
N SER A 95 5.27 2.66 -8.83
CA SER A 95 5.02 3.23 -7.50
C SER A 95 3.57 3.69 -7.35
N LEU A 96 3.05 3.64 -6.12
CA LEU A 96 1.71 4.12 -5.79
C LEU A 96 1.51 5.57 -6.25
N LYS A 97 2.48 6.44 -5.95
CA LYS A 97 2.47 7.86 -6.33
C LYS A 97 2.37 8.07 -7.83
N PHE A 98 3.13 7.31 -8.62
CA PHE A 98 3.07 7.40 -10.07
C PHE A 98 1.69 6.98 -10.59
N LEU A 99 1.18 5.83 -10.13
CA LEU A 99 -0.14 5.33 -10.53
C LEU A 99 -1.26 6.30 -10.14
N ALA A 100 -1.21 6.86 -8.93
CA ALA A 100 -2.17 7.84 -8.45
C ALA A 100 -2.17 9.10 -9.33
N SER A 101 -0.99 9.66 -9.61
CA SER A 101 -0.85 10.83 -10.47
C SER A 101 -1.36 10.55 -11.89
N TRP A 102 -1.02 9.39 -12.45
CA TRP A 102 -1.35 9.01 -13.84
C TRP A 102 -2.84 8.69 -14.02
N LEU A 103 -3.41 7.86 -13.15
CA LEU A 103 -4.76 7.29 -13.33
C LEU A 103 -5.86 8.04 -12.59
N LEU A 104 -5.54 8.66 -11.45
CA LEU A 104 -6.51 9.38 -10.62
C LEU A 104 -6.40 10.90 -10.76
N GLY A 105 -5.38 11.40 -11.46
CA GLY A 105 -5.17 12.83 -11.64
C GLY A 105 -4.84 13.57 -10.34
N THR A 106 -4.36 12.88 -9.31
CA THR A 106 -4.03 13.49 -8.00
C THR A 106 -2.83 14.46 -8.08
N GLY A 107 -2.05 14.39 -9.16
CA GLY A 107 -0.88 15.22 -9.40
C GLY A 107 0.21 15.04 -8.33
N SER A 108 1.03 16.08 -8.14
CA SER A 108 2.14 16.11 -7.17
C SER A 108 1.72 16.29 -5.72
N ARG A 109 0.42 16.48 -5.43
CA ARG A 109 -0.10 16.74 -4.08
C ARG A 109 -0.10 15.50 -3.19
N PHE A 110 -0.28 14.32 -3.79
CA PHE A 110 -0.21 13.04 -3.08
C PHE A 110 1.25 12.74 -2.68
N GLN A 111 1.48 12.51 -1.39
CA GLN A 111 2.81 12.27 -0.80
C GLN A 111 3.85 13.33 -1.22
N ASN A 112 3.59 14.60 -0.92
CA ASN A 112 4.56 15.66 -1.23
C ASN A 112 5.84 15.42 -0.42
N ALA A 113 6.99 15.30 -1.10
CA ALA A 113 8.27 15.00 -0.46
C ALA A 113 8.73 16.10 0.52
N ASN A 114 8.16 17.30 0.39
CA ASN A 114 8.43 18.43 1.28
C ASN A 114 7.41 18.53 2.43
N ASP A 115 6.50 17.56 2.58
CA ASP A 115 5.56 17.55 3.70
C ASP A 115 6.30 17.17 5.00
N PRO A 116 6.40 18.08 5.99
CA PRO A 116 7.05 17.77 7.26
C PRO A 116 6.32 16.68 8.05
N LEU A 117 5.08 16.33 7.69
CA LEU A 117 4.30 15.27 8.33
C LEU A 117 4.55 13.88 7.70
N GLY A 118 5.30 13.79 6.60
CA GLY A 118 5.60 12.52 5.94
C GLY A 118 4.38 11.88 5.25
N HIS A 119 4.41 10.55 5.09
CA HIS A 119 3.33 9.80 4.45
C HIS A 119 2.16 9.52 5.40
N ASP A 120 0.93 9.59 4.89
CA ASP A 120 -0.27 9.15 5.63
C ASP A 120 -0.76 7.79 5.13
N SER A 121 -0.65 6.77 5.99
CA SER A 121 -1.14 5.41 5.71
C SER A 121 -2.63 5.35 5.34
N ILE A 122 -3.46 6.27 5.85
CA ILE A 122 -4.90 6.33 5.54
C ILE A 122 -5.10 6.84 4.11
N GLU A 123 -4.36 7.88 3.72
CA GLU A 123 -4.38 8.41 2.35
C GLU A 123 -3.92 7.33 1.35
N ASP A 124 -2.81 6.67 1.65
CA ASP A 124 -2.24 5.60 0.84
C ASP A 124 -3.22 4.44 0.63
N ALA A 125 -3.88 3.99 1.70
CA ALA A 125 -4.88 2.93 1.63
C ALA A 125 -6.10 3.32 0.76
N ARG A 126 -6.56 4.58 0.86
CA ARG A 126 -7.67 5.09 0.04
C ARG A 126 -7.28 5.19 -1.44
N VAL A 127 -6.05 5.60 -1.74
CA VAL A 127 -5.54 5.67 -3.10
C VAL A 127 -5.38 4.28 -3.69
N ALA A 128 -4.81 3.32 -2.95
CA ALA A 128 -4.71 1.93 -3.41
C ALA A 128 -6.09 1.31 -3.68
N LEU A 129 -7.08 1.57 -2.82
CA LEU A 129 -8.46 1.12 -3.04
C LEU A 129 -9.07 1.76 -4.31
N SER A 130 -8.86 3.07 -4.51
CA SER A 130 -9.34 3.78 -5.69
C SER A 130 -8.71 3.25 -6.98
N LEU A 131 -7.40 2.97 -6.95
CA LEU A 131 -6.68 2.32 -8.05
C LEU A 131 -7.21 0.92 -8.34
N TYR A 132 -7.59 0.14 -7.32
CA TYR A 132 -8.20 -1.16 -7.54
C TYR A 132 -9.58 -1.06 -8.22
N VAL A 133 -10.38 -0.06 -7.87
CA VAL A 133 -11.66 0.22 -8.55
C VAL A 133 -11.43 0.61 -10.01
N VAL A 134 -10.42 1.44 -10.29
CA VAL A 134 -10.05 1.77 -11.69
C VAL A 134 -9.56 0.55 -12.45
N TYR A 135 -8.72 -0.28 -11.82
CA TYR A 135 -8.22 -1.53 -12.41
C TYR A 135 -9.37 -2.42 -12.87
N ARG A 136 -10.37 -2.61 -12.01
CA ARG A 136 -11.57 -3.40 -12.34
C ARG A 136 -12.29 -2.89 -13.59
N LYS A 137 -12.46 -1.57 -13.70
CA LYS A 137 -13.09 -0.93 -14.88
C LYS A 137 -12.25 -1.11 -16.15
N LEU A 138 -10.93 -0.96 -16.05
CA LEU A 138 -10.02 -1.15 -17.19
C LEU A 138 -10.00 -2.62 -17.64
N GLN A 139 -10.02 -3.55 -16.69
CA GLN A 139 -10.07 -4.98 -16.96
C GLN A 139 -11.39 -5.37 -17.66
N GLU A 140 -12.52 -4.85 -17.20
CA GLU A 140 -13.84 -5.08 -17.81
C GLU A 140 -13.93 -4.54 -19.24
N LYS A 141 -13.20 -3.47 -19.55
CA LYS A 141 -13.12 -2.89 -20.90
C LYS A 141 -12.04 -3.51 -21.80
N GLY A 142 -11.14 -4.33 -21.25
CA GLY A 142 -9.97 -4.83 -21.98
C GLY A 142 -8.92 -3.76 -22.29
N GLU A 143 -8.92 -2.64 -21.56
CA GLU A 143 -8.04 -1.48 -21.81
C GLU A 143 -6.79 -1.46 -20.91
N LEU A 144 -6.65 -2.43 -20.00
CA LEU A 144 -5.60 -2.43 -18.98
C LEU A 144 -4.20 -2.39 -19.58
N GLU A 145 -3.86 -3.33 -20.47
CA GLU A 145 -2.51 -3.45 -21.06
C GLU A 145 -2.12 -2.15 -21.79
N LYS A 146 -3.04 -1.62 -22.62
CA LYS A 146 -2.84 -0.33 -23.31
C LYS A 146 -2.60 0.83 -22.35
N THR A 147 -3.14 0.78 -21.15
CA THR A 147 -3.03 1.86 -20.16
C THR A 147 -1.73 1.81 -19.36
N ILE A 148 -1.12 0.62 -19.23
CA ILE A 148 0.09 0.40 -18.43
C ILE A 148 1.37 0.33 -19.26
N LEU A 149 1.25 0.26 -20.59
CA LEU A 149 2.33 0.45 -21.57
C LEU A 149 2.74 1.93 -21.64
#